data_AF-A0A558CXC4-F1
#
_entry.id   AF-A0A558CXC4-F1
#
_cell.length_a   1.000
_cell.length_b   1.000
_cell.length_c   1.000
_cell.angle_alpha   90.00
_cell.angle_beta   90.00
_cell.angle_gamma   90.00
#
_symmetry.space_group_name_H-M   'P 1'
#
loop_
_entity.id
_entity.type
_entity.pdbx_description
1 polymer ?
#
loop_
_entity_poly.entity_id
_entity_poly.type
_entity_poly.pdbx_seq_one_letter_code
_entity_poly.pdbx_strand_id
1 'polypeptide(L)'
;MGKPDKRPPYWLVETCPTWCDKFHGDEDLVDDRRHVSRWRQRIVLCTMEPVRLASLATGSEVEFEPCTVQVWVEQGYREIEPRIRLEEDHGLGLFALSLDEADRLAQALAEAVKLGRSTTL
;
A
#
# COMPACT_ATOMS: atom_id res chain seq x y z
N MET A 1 -2.31 -19.33 -9.11
CA MET A 1 -3.43 -18.36 -9.18
C MET A 1 -4.73 -19.13 -9.27
N GLY A 2 -5.52 -19.12 -8.20
CA GLY A 2 -6.83 -19.78 -8.16
C GLY A 2 -7.86 -19.05 -9.02
N LYS A 3 -8.84 -19.78 -9.55
CA LYS A 3 -10.00 -19.19 -10.22
C LYS A 3 -10.84 -18.43 -9.20
N PRO A 4 -11.39 -17.24 -9.52
CA PRO A 4 -12.34 -16.58 -8.64
C PRO A 4 -13.57 -17.48 -8.47
N ASP A 5 -14.05 -17.58 -7.24
CA ASP A 5 -15.21 -18.39 -6.92
C ASP A 5 -16.46 -17.81 -7.63
N LYS A 6 -17.39 -18.68 -8.04
CA LYS A 6 -18.51 -18.30 -8.93
C LYS A 6 -19.58 -17.44 -8.25
N ARG A 7 -19.50 -17.25 -6.93
CA ARG A 7 -20.44 -16.45 -6.14
C ARG A 7 -19.67 -15.38 -5.36
N PRO A 8 -20.19 -14.15 -5.27
CA PRO A 8 -19.58 -13.14 -4.41
C PRO A 8 -19.57 -13.62 -2.96
N PRO A 9 -18.52 -13.30 -2.18
CA PRO A 9 -18.45 -13.67 -0.78
C PRO A 9 -19.56 -12.98 0.01
N TYR A 10 -20.04 -13.59 1.09
CA TYR A 10 -21.25 -13.16 1.80
C TYR A 10 -21.19 -11.72 2.35
N TRP A 11 -19.99 -11.20 2.58
CA TRP A 11 -19.77 -9.86 3.09
C TRP A 11 -19.88 -8.78 2.00
N LEU A 12 -19.74 -9.17 0.72
CA LEU A 12 -19.82 -8.27 -0.43
C LEU A 12 -21.29 -8.04 -0.78
N VAL A 13 -21.94 -7.21 0.03
CA VAL A 13 -23.36 -6.87 -0.09
C VAL A 13 -23.63 -5.79 -1.14
N GLU A 14 -22.65 -4.91 -1.38
CA GLU A 14 -22.72 -3.83 -2.36
C GLU A 14 -21.78 -4.09 -3.53
N THR A 15 -22.03 -3.44 -4.67
CA THR A 15 -21.10 -3.45 -5.80
C THR A 15 -19.76 -2.86 -5.41
N CYS A 16 -18.67 -3.50 -5.84
CA CYS A 16 -17.32 -3.00 -5.60
C CYS A 16 -17.14 -1.57 -6.13
N PRO A 17 -16.43 -0.71 -5.38
CA PRO A 17 -16.00 0.59 -5.89
C PRO A 17 -15.21 0.46 -7.20
N THR A 18 -15.26 1.48 -8.06
CA THR A 18 -14.60 1.47 -9.38
C THR A 18 -13.08 1.34 -9.33
N TRP A 19 -12.48 1.68 -8.19
CA TRP A 19 -11.05 1.52 -7.94
C TRP A 19 -10.65 0.12 -7.49
N CYS A 20 -11.59 -0.72 -7.04
CA CYS A 20 -11.32 -2.05 -6.48
C CYS A 20 -10.80 -3.03 -7.55
N ASP A 21 -9.87 -3.90 -7.15
CA ASP A 21 -9.30 -4.99 -7.97
C ASP A 21 -10.25 -6.18 -8.18
N LYS A 22 -11.36 -6.21 -7.41
CA LYS A 22 -12.39 -7.26 -7.40
C LYS A 22 -11.88 -8.62 -6.95
N PHE A 23 -10.69 -8.69 -6.34
CA PHE A 23 -10.16 -9.92 -5.78
C PHE A 23 -10.57 -10.01 -4.32
N HIS A 24 -11.58 -10.83 -4.04
CA HIS A 24 -12.18 -10.95 -2.71
C HIS A 24 -12.11 -12.41 -2.25
N GLY A 25 -11.53 -12.61 -1.06
CA GLY A 25 -11.54 -13.88 -0.36
C GLY A 25 -12.70 -13.97 0.64
N ASP A 26 -13.03 -15.19 1.02
CA ASP A 26 -13.90 -15.53 2.15
C ASP A 26 -13.21 -16.47 3.15
N GLU A 27 -11.88 -16.59 3.08
CA GLU A 27 -11.04 -17.47 3.91
C GLU A 27 -10.91 -16.96 5.37
N ASP A 28 -12.05 -16.83 6.05
CA ASP A 28 -12.28 -16.60 7.49
C ASP A 28 -11.58 -15.42 8.19
N LEU A 29 -10.50 -14.85 7.66
CA LEU A 29 -9.80 -13.72 8.27
C LEU A 29 -10.53 -12.41 7.99
N VAL A 30 -10.56 -11.54 9.00
CA VAL A 30 -11.17 -10.22 8.89
C VAL A 30 -10.49 -9.39 7.81
N ASP A 31 -9.19 -9.60 7.62
CA ASP A 31 -8.36 -8.89 6.64
C ASP A 31 -8.70 -9.26 5.18
N ASP A 32 -9.35 -10.41 4.93
CA ASP A 32 -9.79 -10.78 3.59
C ASP A 32 -11.07 -10.04 3.16
N ARG A 33 -11.76 -9.42 4.13
CA ARG A 33 -13.02 -8.71 3.92
C ARG A 33 -12.79 -7.23 3.65
N ARG A 34 -12.12 -6.97 2.52
CA ARG A 34 -11.75 -5.61 2.11
C ARG A 34 -11.81 -5.42 0.62
N HIS A 35 -11.97 -4.16 0.23
CA HIS A 35 -11.67 -3.68 -1.11
C HIS A 35 -10.23 -3.20 -1.14
N VAL A 36 -9.44 -3.68 -2.10
CA VAL A 36 -8.09 -3.19 -2.40
C VAL A 36 -8.09 -2.58 -3.78
N SER A 37 -7.37 -1.48 -3.99
CA SER A 37 -7.30 -0.86 -5.30
C SER A 37 -6.52 -1.68 -6.32
N ARG A 38 -7.06 -1.74 -7.55
CA ARG A 38 -6.34 -2.24 -8.72
C ARG A 38 -5.06 -1.44 -9.03
N TRP A 39 -5.03 -0.19 -8.57
CA TRP A 39 -3.89 0.70 -8.66
C TRP A 39 -3.04 0.54 -7.40
N ARG A 40 -1.74 0.42 -7.59
CA ARG A 40 -0.73 0.49 -6.53
C ARG A 40 0.49 1.17 -7.12
N GLN A 41 1.01 2.19 -6.45
CA GLN A 41 2.23 2.86 -6.86
C GLN A 41 3.37 2.42 -5.97
N ARG A 42 4.43 1.88 -6.57
CA ARG A 42 5.70 1.61 -5.91
C ARG A 42 6.68 2.72 -6.25
N ILE A 43 7.36 3.26 -5.24
CA ILE A 43 8.33 4.35 -5.37
C ILE A 43 9.65 3.86 -4.80
N VAL A 44 10.70 3.86 -5.62
CA VAL A 44 12.06 3.49 -5.19
C VAL A 44 12.75 4.72 -4.60
N LEU A 45 13.21 4.61 -3.35
CA LEU A 45 13.91 5.69 -2.64
C LEU A 45 15.43 5.52 -2.79
N CYS A 46 15.96 5.89 -3.97
CA CYS A 46 17.36 5.64 -4.34
C CYS A 46 18.43 6.35 -3.49
N THR A 47 18.03 7.27 -2.61
CA THR A 47 18.95 8.02 -1.73
C THR A 47 18.97 7.49 -0.30
N MET A 48 18.20 6.44 0.00
CA MET A 48 18.17 5.80 1.31
C MET A 48 19.19 4.65 1.34
N GLU A 49 19.64 4.29 2.55
CA GLU A 49 20.44 3.08 2.74
C GLU A 49 19.64 1.85 2.30
N PRO A 50 20.26 0.91 1.55
CA PRO A 50 19.59 -0.30 1.12
C PRO A 50 19.29 -1.21 2.31
N VAL A 51 18.19 -1.96 2.22
CA VAL A 51 17.80 -2.91 3.25
C VAL A 51 18.60 -4.20 3.06
N ARG A 52 19.24 -4.63 4.16
CA ARG A 52 20.00 -5.87 4.21
C ARG A 52 19.06 -7.04 4.53
N LEU A 53 18.91 -7.96 3.59
CA LEU A 53 18.11 -9.17 3.73
C LEU A 53 19.01 -10.39 3.98
N ALA A 54 18.57 -11.27 4.87
CA ALA A 54 19.16 -12.59 5.00
C ALA A 54 18.68 -13.46 3.84
N SER A 55 19.60 -13.96 3.00
CA SER A 55 19.19 -14.84 1.90
C SER A 55 18.62 -16.13 2.46
N LEU A 56 17.36 -16.40 2.12
CA LEU A 56 16.65 -17.62 2.50
C LEU A 56 17.20 -18.87 1.80
N ALA A 57 18.00 -18.70 0.73
CA ALA A 57 18.47 -19.80 -0.11
C ALA A 57 19.76 -20.46 0.39
N THR A 58 20.70 -19.71 0.98
CA THR A 58 22.04 -20.23 1.29
C THR A 58 22.52 -19.91 2.71
N GLY A 59 21.71 -19.24 3.53
CA GLY A 59 21.97 -18.94 4.95
C GLY A 59 23.21 -18.08 5.24
N SER A 60 23.96 -17.70 4.20
CA SER A 60 25.26 -17.03 4.29
C SER A 60 25.39 -15.87 3.30
N GLU A 61 24.57 -15.82 2.26
CA GLU A 61 24.53 -14.68 1.36
C GLU A 61 23.61 -13.58 1.90
N VAL A 62 24.06 -12.36 1.72
CA VAL A 62 23.35 -11.14 2.08
C VAL A 62 22.86 -10.53 0.80
N GLU A 63 21.55 -10.34 0.69
CA GLU A 63 20.95 -9.61 -0.41
C GLU A 63 20.68 -8.17 0.04
N PHE A 64 20.83 -7.23 -0.88
CA PHE A 64 20.54 -5.83 -0.64
C PHE A 64 19.46 -5.39 -1.60
N GLU A 65 18.37 -4.87 -1.03
CA GLU A 65 17.26 -4.32 -1.80
C GLU A 65 17.16 -2.81 -1.57
N PRO A 66 16.80 -2.02 -2.60
CA PRO A 66 16.56 -0.60 -2.39
C PRO A 66 15.33 -0.40 -1.50
N CYS A 67 15.37 0.61 -0.63
CA CYS A 67 14.20 1.00 0.13
C CYS A 67 13.10 1.45 -0.82
N THR A 68 11.89 0.92 -0.62
CA THR A 68 10.75 1.21 -1.47
C THR A 68 9.50 1.46 -0.65
N VAL A 69 8.72 2.44 -1.10
CA VAL A 69 7.44 2.80 -0.49
C VAL A 69 6.31 2.51 -1.48
N GLN A 70 5.28 1.83 -0.99
CA GLN A 70 4.07 1.51 -1.72
C GLN A 70 2.89 2.35 -1.24
N VAL A 71 2.08 2.79 -2.20
CA VAL A 71 0.85 3.55 -1.99
C VAL A 71 -0.32 2.84 -2.66
N TRP A 72 -1.41 2.61 -1.93
CA TRP A 72 -2.66 2.06 -2.47
C TRP A 72 -3.87 2.52 -1.65
N VAL A 73 -5.07 2.19 -2.13
CA VAL A 73 -6.34 2.44 -1.44
C VAL A 73 -6.89 1.12 -0.92
N GLU A 74 -7.34 1.13 0.33
CA GLU A 74 -7.92 -0.03 0.98
C GLU A 74 -9.16 0.40 1.77
N GLN A 75 -10.20 -0.42 1.78
CA GLN A 75 -11.38 -0.20 2.60
C GLN A 75 -11.88 -1.53 3.15
N GLY A 76 -11.89 -1.68 4.47
CA GLY A 76 -12.55 -2.81 5.12
C GLY A 76 -14.06 -2.77 4.90
N TYR A 77 -14.71 -3.93 4.86
CA TYR A 77 -16.16 -4.03 4.58
C TYR A 77 -17.09 -3.30 5.58
N ARG A 78 -16.57 -2.92 6.76
CA ARG A 78 -17.29 -2.14 7.78
C ARG A 78 -16.87 -0.68 7.84
N GLU A 79 -15.87 -0.29 7.07
CA GLU A 79 -15.38 1.09 7.05
C GLU A 79 -16.29 1.94 6.16
N ILE A 80 -16.63 3.13 6.64
CA ILE A 80 -17.51 4.07 5.93
C ILE A 80 -16.75 4.74 4.77
N GLU A 81 -15.44 4.93 4.92
CA GLU A 81 -14.56 5.55 3.93
C GLU A 81 -13.32 4.68 3.69
N PRO A 82 -12.73 4.75 2.48
CA PRO A 82 -11.45 4.12 2.20
C PRO A 82 -10.30 4.86 2.89
N ARG A 83 -9.22 4.12 3.14
CA ARG A 83 -7.94 4.64 3.63
C ARG A 83 -6.87 4.62 2.54
N ILE A 84 -5.98 5.60 2.58
CA ILE A 84 -4.74 5.57 1.82
C ILE A 84 -3.69 4.85 2.65
N ARG A 85 -3.15 3.77 2.09
CA ARG A 85 -2.09 2.97 2.69
C ARG A 85 -0.75 3.46 2.19
N LEU A 86 0.19 3.64 3.11
CA LEU A 86 1.59 3.95 2.84
C LEU A 86 2.44 2.94 3.60
N GLU A 87 3.16 2.09 2.88
CA GLU A 87 3.96 1.01 3.47
C GLU A 87 5.35 1.01 2.89
N GLU A 88 6.35 0.81 3.73
CA GLU A 88 7.70 0.46 3.30
C GLU A 88 7.79 -1.07 3.10
N ASP A 89 8.28 -1.53 1.96
CA ASP A 89 8.18 -2.94 1.51
C ASP A 89 8.80 -3.96 2.48
N HIS A 90 9.72 -3.53 3.34
CA HIS A 90 10.41 -4.38 4.32
C HIS A 90 9.82 -4.25 5.73
N GLY A 91 8.63 -3.65 5.85
CA GLY A 91 7.88 -3.57 7.11
C GLY A 91 8.44 -2.54 8.10
N LEU A 92 9.29 -1.62 7.65
CA LEU A 92 9.86 -0.58 8.52
C LEU A 92 8.83 0.49 8.92
N GLY A 93 7.71 0.60 8.19
CA GLY A 93 6.62 1.49 8.53
C GLY A 93 5.36 1.22 7.73
N LEU A 94 4.21 1.30 8.39
CA LEU A 94 2.89 1.19 7.79
C LEU A 94 1.98 2.29 8.34
N PHE A 95 1.40 3.07 7.44
CA PHE A 95 0.40 4.08 7.76
C PHE A 95 -0.90 3.79 7.02
N ALA A 96 -2.02 4.09 7.68
CA ALA A 96 -3.38 3.98 7.13
C ALA A 96 -4.10 5.29 7.37
N LEU A 97 -4.02 6.18 6.39
CA LEU A 97 -4.49 7.57 6.48
C LEU A 97 -5.94 7.66 6.02
N SER A 98 -6.75 8.49 6.66
CA SER A 98 -7.99 8.95 6.05
C SER A 98 -7.71 9.74 4.76
N LEU A 99 -8.75 10.00 3.95
CA LEU A 99 -8.59 10.82 2.75
C LEU A 99 -8.09 12.24 3.08
N ASP A 100 -8.61 12.84 4.15
CA ASP A 100 -8.21 14.18 4.61
C ASP A 100 -6.78 14.21 5.16
N GLU A 101 -6.35 13.15 5.85
CA GLU A 101 -4.96 13.03 6.32
C GLU A 101 -3.99 12.86 5.15
N ALA A 102 -4.35 12.03 4.16
CA ALA A 102 -3.54 11.81 2.98
C ALA A 102 -3.41 13.08 2.13
N ASP A 103 -4.49 13.85 1.96
CA ASP A 103 -4.47 15.11 1.23
C ASP A 103 -3.57 16.15 1.92
N ARG A 104 -3.68 16.31 3.24
CA ARG A 104 -2.78 17.18 4.02
C ARG A 104 -1.32 16.75 3.92
N LEU A 105 -1.04 15.46 3.97
CA LEU A 105 0.32 14.93 3.79
C LEU A 105 0.85 15.24 2.38
N ALA A 106 0.04 15.04 1.34
CA ALA A 106 0.42 15.35 -0.03
C ALA A 106 0.75 16.84 -0.22
N GLN A 107 -0.06 17.73 0.39
CA GLN A 107 0.19 19.17 0.37
C GLN A 107 1.50 19.53 1.07
N ALA A 108 1.74 19.00 2.27
CA ALA A 108 2.97 19.24 3.02
C ALA A 108 4.23 18.76 2.26
N LEU A 109 4.16 17.59 1.61
CA LEU A 109 5.23 17.09 0.75
C LEU A 109 5.48 18.00 -0.45
N ALA A 110 4.41 18.45 -1.12
CA ALA A 110 4.52 19.36 -2.25
C ALA A 110 5.14 20.70 -1.86
N GLU A 111 4.81 21.24 -0.69
CA GLU A 111 5.42 22.45 -0.13
C GLU A 111 6.91 22.24 0.18
N ALA A 112 7.27 21.14 0.83
CA ALA A 112 8.67 20.81 1.10
C ALA A 112 9.52 20.70 -0.18
N VAL A 113 8.95 20.09 -1.24
CA VAL A 113 9.60 20.01 -2.56
C VAL A 113 9.82 21.41 -3.15
N LYS A 114 8.82 22.30 -3.06
CA LYS A 114 8.97 23.69 -3.54
C LYS A 114 10.08 24.41 -2.79
N LEU A 115 10.12 24.28 -1.46
CA LEU A 115 11.17 24.87 -0.62
C LEU A 115 12.54 24.35 -1.04
N GLY A 116 12.73 23.03 -1.14
CA GLY A 116 14.00 22.43 -1.54
C GLY A 116 14.48 22.84 -2.94
N ARG A 117 13.57 23.05 -3.89
CA ARG A 117 13.88 23.53 -5.25
C ARG A 117 14.14 25.03 -5.33
N SER A 118 13.55 25.82 -4.43
CA SER A 118 13.77 27.27 -4.37
C SER A 118 15.19 27.63 -3.89
N THR A 119 15.86 26.69 -3.21
CA THR A 119 17.28 26.78 -2.87
C THR A 119 18.12 26.54 -4.11
N THR A 120 18.29 27.57 -4.94
CA THR A 120 19.30 27.58 -6.00
C THR A 120 20.61 28.08 -5.39
N LEU A 121 21.68 27.27 -5.48
CA LEU A 121 23.06 27.74 -5.34
C LEU A 121 23.54 28.30 -6.68
#